data_AF-A0A538BLK0-F1
#
_entry.id   AF-A0A538BLK0-F1
#
_cell.length_a   1.000
_cell.length_b   1.000
_cell.length_c   1.000
_cell.angle_alpha   90.00
_cell.angle_beta   90.00
_cell.angle_gamma   90.00
#
_symmetry.space_group_name_H-M   'P 1'
#
loop_
_entity.id
_entity.type
_entity.pdbx_description
1 polymer ?
#
loop_
_entity_poly.entity_id
_entity_poly.type
_entity_poly.pdbx_seq_one_letter_code
_entity_poly.pdbx_strand_id
1 'polypeptide(L)'
;MYDALTTRYTFACPARGESHVCLSSFRELERLPGAAHPAVYRVRFSCACGDDHDGLVAHDELDWAPLGLDAGRFLNLMTARLEPAAAELGDQALRRLEAGEWPWSFFCYPEERARPVFPSAFAVLAPGDGSVGIAVRCPACGRTSVNLVSRPHVDLPFFNDPEVGVVAHVFAEDAIHTLDSFCAELYSTSFDARRLDLQ
;
A
#
# COMPACT_ATOMS: atom_id res chain seq x y z
N MET A 1 1.27 9.30 11.35
CA MET A 1 1.37 8.24 12.37
C MET A 1 0.54 7.04 11.98
N TYR A 2 1.16 5.88 11.94
CA TYR A 2 0.54 4.60 11.61
C TYR A 2 0.22 3.79 12.89
N ASP A 3 -0.94 3.14 12.91
CA ASP A 3 -1.36 2.22 13.96
C ASP A 3 -1.36 0.78 13.43
N ALA A 4 -0.42 -0.03 13.92
CA ALA A 4 -0.26 -1.43 13.52
C ALA A 4 -1.36 -2.37 14.01
N LEU A 5 -2.10 -2.01 15.06
CA LEU A 5 -3.20 -2.85 15.56
C LEU A 5 -4.46 -2.70 14.72
N THR A 6 -4.69 -1.51 14.17
CA THR A 6 -5.86 -1.23 13.32
C THR A 6 -5.52 -1.15 11.83
N THR A 7 -4.23 -1.20 11.49
CA THR A 7 -3.71 -1.12 10.12
C THR A 7 -4.13 0.18 9.42
N ARG A 8 -3.95 1.33 10.11
CA ARG A 8 -4.43 2.63 9.64
C ARG A 8 -3.41 3.74 9.83
N TYR A 9 -3.38 4.64 8.85
CA TYR A 9 -2.66 5.90 8.90
C TYR A 9 -3.57 6.99 9.44
N THR A 10 -3.04 7.83 10.32
CA THR A 10 -3.71 9.03 10.82
C THR A 10 -3.17 10.26 10.09
N PHE A 11 -4.08 10.96 9.42
CA PHE A 11 -3.83 12.22 8.72
C PHE A 11 -4.74 13.34 9.21
N ALA A 12 -4.31 14.57 9.00
CA ALA A 12 -5.16 15.74 9.23
C ALA A 12 -6.27 15.82 8.16
N CYS A 13 -7.49 16.13 8.59
CA CYS A 13 -8.60 16.44 7.70
C CYS A 13 -9.14 17.83 8.05
N PRO A 14 -9.16 18.80 7.12
CA PRO A 14 -9.66 20.15 7.39
C PRO A 14 -11.12 20.18 7.89
N ALA A 15 -11.95 19.22 7.47
CA ALA A 15 -13.36 19.17 7.86
C ALA A 15 -13.63 18.45 9.19
N ARG A 16 -12.77 17.49 9.59
CA ARG A 16 -13.01 16.60 10.74
C ARG A 16 -11.89 16.62 11.79
N GLY A 17 -10.84 17.41 11.59
CA GLY A 17 -9.63 17.43 12.40
C GLY A 17 -8.68 16.31 12.00
N GLU A 18 -9.08 15.07 12.22
CA GLU A 18 -8.28 13.87 11.93
C GLU A 18 -9.08 12.84 11.12
N SER A 19 -8.36 11.98 10.39
CA SER A 19 -8.91 10.89 9.60
C SER A 19 -8.01 9.67 9.68
N HIS A 20 -8.61 8.49 9.80
CA HIS A 20 -7.91 7.20 9.84
C HIS A 20 -8.18 6.42 8.57
N VAL A 21 -7.14 6.24 7.75
CA VAL A 21 -7.26 5.66 6.41
C VAL A 21 -6.36 4.43 6.26
N CYS A 22 -6.84 3.43 5.53
CA CYS A 22 -6.02 2.26 5.16
C CYS A 22 -5.14 2.60 3.95
N LEU A 23 -4.12 1.78 3.68
CA LEU A 23 -3.22 1.97 2.56
C LEU A 23 -3.97 1.91 1.22
N SER A 24 -4.97 1.03 1.10
CA SER A 24 -5.88 0.91 -0.04
C SER A 24 -6.72 2.16 -0.33
N SER A 25 -6.80 3.10 0.62
CA SER A 25 -7.49 4.39 0.44
C SER A 25 -6.58 5.47 -0.13
N PHE A 26 -5.29 5.18 -0.32
CA PHE A 26 -4.38 6.09 -0.99
C PHE A 26 -4.74 6.15 -2.48
N ARG A 27 -4.31 7.20 -3.14
CA ARG A 27 -4.55 7.46 -4.56
C ARG A 27 -3.23 7.64 -5.29
N GLU A 28 -2.35 8.42 -4.69
CA GLU A 28 -1.03 8.72 -5.25
C GLU A 28 0.00 8.77 -4.12
N LEU A 29 1.18 8.23 -4.38
CA LEU A 29 2.34 8.35 -3.51
C LEU A 29 3.50 8.91 -4.32
N GLU A 30 4.01 10.06 -3.88
CA GLU A 30 5.13 10.73 -4.52
C GLU A 30 6.23 10.99 -3.50
N ARG A 31 7.45 10.57 -3.81
CA ARG A 31 8.63 10.92 -3.01
C ARG A 31 8.98 12.39 -3.24
N LEU A 32 8.96 13.18 -2.17
CA LEU A 32 9.34 14.58 -2.25
C LEU A 32 10.86 14.76 -2.44
N PRO A 33 11.29 15.77 -3.22
CA PRO A 33 12.70 16.11 -3.33
C PRO A 33 13.21 16.64 -1.99
N GLY A 34 14.40 16.19 -1.56
CA GLY A 34 14.98 16.65 -0.29
C GLY A 34 15.87 15.60 0.37
N ALA A 35 15.70 15.43 1.69
CA ALA A 35 16.52 14.54 2.49
C ALA A 35 16.49 13.11 1.94
N ALA A 36 17.68 12.55 1.69
CA ALA A 36 17.79 11.15 1.31
C ALA A 36 17.25 10.25 2.44
N HIS A 37 17.48 10.64 3.71
CA HIS A 37 17.02 9.94 4.90
C HIS A 37 16.66 10.90 6.06
N PRO A 38 15.45 10.80 6.64
CA PRO A 38 14.34 9.98 6.15
C PRO A 38 13.72 10.61 4.89
N ALA A 39 13.47 9.78 3.88
CA ALA A 39 12.71 10.21 2.70
C ALA A 39 11.26 10.48 3.13
N VAL A 40 10.68 11.57 2.63
CA VAL A 40 9.29 11.95 2.90
C VAL A 40 8.48 11.78 1.63
N TYR A 41 7.28 11.23 1.79
CA TYR A 41 6.32 10.99 0.73
C TYR A 41 5.12 11.92 0.92
N ARG A 42 4.70 12.54 -0.17
CA ARG A 42 3.36 13.12 -0.29
C ARG A 42 2.41 12.02 -0.70
N VAL A 43 1.36 11.85 0.09
CA VAL A 43 0.30 10.89 -0.15
C VAL A 43 -0.97 11.64 -0.42
N ARG A 44 -1.58 11.43 -1.58
CA ARG A 44 -2.97 11.82 -1.82
C ARG A 44 -3.86 10.67 -1.37
N PHE A 45 -4.81 10.92 -0.48
CA PHE A 45 -5.71 9.89 0.05
C PHE A 45 -7.17 10.31 -0.01
N SER A 46 -8.05 9.33 -0.18
CA SER A 46 -9.49 9.53 -0.15
C SER A 46 -9.98 9.56 1.30
N CYS A 47 -10.48 10.72 1.73
CA CYS A 47 -10.91 10.93 3.09
C CYS A 47 -12.41 10.61 3.25
N ALA A 48 -12.80 10.15 4.44
CA ALA A 48 -14.20 9.90 4.79
C ALA A 48 -15.09 11.17 4.83
N CYS A 49 -14.51 12.37 4.66
CA CYS A 49 -15.27 13.61 4.45
C CYS A 49 -15.87 13.70 3.04
N GLY A 50 -15.40 12.90 2.08
CA GLY A 50 -15.84 12.90 0.69
C GLY A 50 -14.83 13.49 -0.30
N ASP A 51 -13.81 14.20 0.19
CA ASP A 51 -12.76 14.80 -0.62
C ASP A 51 -11.44 14.04 -0.53
N ASP A 52 -10.57 14.25 -1.52
CA ASP A 52 -9.18 13.83 -1.44
C ASP A 52 -8.34 14.88 -0.70
N HIS A 53 -7.39 14.43 0.10
CA HIS A 53 -6.48 15.29 0.85
C HIS A 53 -5.02 14.83 0.68
N ASP A 54 -4.11 15.78 0.86
CA ASP A 54 -2.68 15.50 0.90
C ASP A 54 -2.24 15.25 2.35
N GLY A 55 -1.48 14.19 2.54
CA GLY A 55 -0.78 13.85 3.77
C GLY A 55 0.71 13.71 3.53
N LEU A 56 1.50 13.87 4.58
CA LEU A 56 2.93 13.58 4.56
C LEU A 56 3.19 12.32 5.39
N VAL A 57 4.00 11.42 4.85
CA VAL A 57 4.39 10.18 5.52
C VAL A 57 5.89 9.97 5.35
N ALA A 58 6.58 9.60 6.42
CA ALA A 58 7.98 9.21 6.33
C ALA A 58 8.13 7.80 5.75
N HIS A 59 9.25 7.51 5.09
CA HIS A 59 9.58 6.16 4.62
C HIS A 59 9.40 5.10 5.72
N ASP A 60 9.83 5.39 6.95
CA ASP A 60 9.74 4.42 8.04
C ASP A 60 8.29 4.14 8.46
N GLU A 61 7.41 5.14 8.35
CA GLU A 61 5.98 4.95 8.60
C GLU A 61 5.29 4.14 7.50
N LEU A 62 5.79 4.17 6.25
CA LEU A 62 5.25 3.38 5.14
C LEU A 62 5.72 1.93 5.18
N ASP A 63 7.01 1.69 5.42
CA ASP A 63 7.64 0.40 5.14
C ASP A 63 7.88 -0.43 6.41
N TRP A 64 8.17 0.22 7.55
CA TRP A 64 8.59 -0.45 8.78
C TRP A 64 7.50 -0.44 9.85
N ALA A 65 6.79 0.67 10.04
CA ALA A 65 5.71 0.78 11.03
C ALA A 65 4.61 -0.29 10.86
N PRO A 66 4.21 -0.71 9.64
CA PRO A 66 3.27 -1.81 9.46
C PRO A 66 3.72 -3.15 10.05
N LEU A 67 5.01 -3.39 10.21
CA LEU A 67 5.53 -4.62 10.80
C LEU A 67 5.34 -4.67 12.33
N GLY A 68 4.77 -3.63 12.92
CA GLY A 68 4.41 -3.60 14.34
C GLY A 68 5.57 -3.31 15.29
N LEU A 69 6.73 -2.88 14.77
CA LEU A 69 7.92 -2.60 15.57
C LEU A 69 7.71 -1.50 16.62
N ASP A 70 6.81 -0.56 16.34
CA ASP A 70 6.40 0.50 17.25
C ASP A 70 4.93 0.35 17.70
N ALA A 71 4.39 -0.87 17.67
CA ALA A 71 3.00 -1.10 18.04
C ALA A 71 2.73 -0.72 19.51
N GLY A 72 1.55 -0.13 19.72
CA GLY A 72 1.12 0.33 21.03
C GLY A 72 0.81 -0.80 22.02
N ARG A 73 0.02 -0.45 23.04
CA ARG A 73 -0.47 -1.42 24.02
C ARG A 73 -1.87 -1.89 23.63
N PHE A 74 -2.16 -3.17 23.86
CA PHE A 74 -3.47 -3.75 23.64
C PHE A 74 -4.06 -4.27 24.96
N LEU A 75 -5.39 -4.32 25.05
CA LEU A 75 -6.07 -4.93 26.18
C LEU A 75 -6.14 -6.44 25.98
N ASN A 76 -5.37 -7.18 26.76
CA ASN A 76 -5.47 -8.63 26.82
C ASN A 76 -6.73 -9.01 27.62
N LEU A 77 -7.76 -9.52 26.92
CA LEU A 77 -9.05 -9.87 27.52
C LEU A 77 -8.95 -11.05 28.51
N MET A 78 -7.92 -11.88 28.40
CA MET A 78 -7.70 -13.02 29.29
C MET A 78 -7.07 -12.60 30.63
N THR A 79 -6.29 -11.52 30.63
CA THR A 79 -5.60 -11.00 31.83
C THR A 79 -6.21 -9.69 32.35
N ALA A 80 -7.10 -9.06 31.58
CA ALA A 80 -7.64 -7.73 31.81
C ALA A 80 -6.55 -6.64 31.98
N ARG A 81 -5.42 -6.78 31.27
CA ARG A 81 -4.27 -5.86 31.36
C ARG A 81 -3.91 -5.27 30.01
N LEU A 82 -3.36 -4.06 30.05
CA LEU A 82 -2.73 -3.43 28.90
C LEU A 82 -1.31 -3.94 28.75
N GLU A 83 -1.05 -4.70 27.69
CA GLU A 83 0.23 -5.34 27.41
C GLU A 83 0.86 -4.73 26.14
N PRO A 84 2.20 -4.57 26.09
CA PRO A 84 2.87 -4.04 24.90
C PRO A 84 2.84 -5.07 23.75
N ALA A 85 2.43 -4.64 22.55
CA ALA A 85 2.37 -5.53 21.37
C ALA A 85 3.68 -5.57 20.57
N ALA A 86 4.49 -4.50 20.64
CA ALA A 86 5.61 -4.29 19.73
C ALA A 86 6.60 -5.47 19.65
N ALA A 87 7.00 -6.02 20.79
CA ALA A 87 7.96 -7.12 20.83
C ALA A 87 7.38 -8.41 20.20
N GLU A 88 6.12 -8.72 20.48
CA GLU A 88 5.46 -9.92 19.95
C GLU A 88 5.24 -9.81 18.44
N LEU A 89 4.76 -8.67 17.96
CA LEU A 89 4.55 -8.42 16.54
C LEU A 89 5.88 -8.39 15.77
N GLY A 90 6.92 -7.77 16.34
CA GLY A 90 8.26 -7.77 15.78
C GLY A 90 8.86 -9.18 15.66
N ASP A 91 8.74 -9.99 16.71
CA ASP A 91 9.19 -11.39 16.70
C ASP A 91 8.41 -12.23 15.68
N GLN A 92 7.12 -11.98 15.51
CA GLN A 92 6.30 -12.67 14.51
C GLN A 92 6.71 -12.26 13.09
N ALA A 93 6.92 -10.95 12.84
CA ALA A 93 7.37 -10.44 11.55
C ALA A 93 8.75 -11.02 11.19
N LEU A 94 9.68 -11.06 12.15
CA LEU A 94 11.01 -11.64 11.95
C LEU A 94 10.94 -13.12 11.55
N ARG A 95 10.14 -13.93 12.25
CA ARG A 95 9.98 -15.36 11.92
C ARG A 95 9.43 -15.58 10.52
N ARG A 96 8.48 -14.74 10.07
CA ARG A 96 7.93 -14.83 8.71
C ARG A 96 8.98 -14.46 7.66
N LEU A 97 9.75 -13.40 7.89
CA LEU A 97 10.86 -13.02 7.03
C LEU A 97 11.92 -14.13 6.93
N GLU A 98 12.27 -14.77 8.05
CA GLU A 98 13.20 -15.92 8.08
C GLU A 98 12.66 -17.14 7.32
N ALA A 99 11.34 -17.33 7.32
CA ALA A 99 10.67 -18.35 6.51
C ALA A 99 10.60 -18.01 5.01
N GLY A 100 11.07 -16.82 4.61
CA GLY A 100 11.00 -16.33 3.23
C GLY A 100 9.64 -15.74 2.85
N GLU A 101 8.75 -15.53 3.82
CA GLU A 101 7.48 -14.82 3.61
C GLU A 101 7.75 -13.31 3.63
N TRP A 102 7.34 -12.63 2.57
CA TRP A 102 7.51 -11.18 2.46
C TRP A 102 6.23 -10.44 2.85
N PRO A 103 6.34 -9.26 3.50
CA PRO A 103 5.18 -8.48 3.93
C PRO A 103 4.25 -8.12 2.77
N TRP A 104 4.81 -7.75 1.62
CA TRP A 104 4.07 -7.59 0.38
C TRP A 104 4.87 -8.15 -0.80
N SER A 105 4.15 -8.71 -1.76
CA SER A 105 4.72 -9.31 -2.96
C SER A 105 3.85 -9.02 -4.17
N PHE A 106 4.42 -8.39 -5.19
CA PHE A 106 3.71 -8.03 -6.43
C PHE A 106 4.37 -8.65 -7.64
N PHE A 107 3.61 -8.84 -8.72
CA PHE A 107 4.15 -9.41 -9.94
C PHE A 107 4.98 -8.37 -10.71
N CYS A 108 6.21 -8.75 -11.04
CA CYS A 108 7.07 -7.98 -11.92
C CYS A 108 6.89 -8.50 -13.35
N TYR A 109 6.17 -7.75 -14.19
CA TYR A 109 5.92 -8.14 -15.58
C TYR A 109 7.20 -8.41 -16.39
N PRO A 110 8.25 -7.55 -16.35
CA PRO A 110 9.50 -7.81 -17.09
C PRO A 110 10.27 -9.05 -16.67
N GLU A 111 10.11 -9.51 -15.43
CA GLU A 111 10.80 -10.70 -14.92
C GLU A 111 9.89 -11.93 -14.82
N GLU A 112 8.61 -11.78 -15.18
CA GLU A 112 7.58 -12.83 -15.13
C GLU A 112 7.50 -13.57 -13.78
N ARG A 113 7.74 -12.85 -12.67
CA ARG A 113 7.70 -13.43 -11.32
C ARG A 113 7.25 -12.44 -10.26
N ALA A 114 6.73 -12.98 -9.16
CA ALA A 114 6.47 -12.21 -7.95
C ALA A 114 7.79 -11.72 -7.32
N ARG A 115 7.79 -10.46 -6.86
CA ARG A 115 8.92 -9.81 -6.19
C ARG A 115 8.47 -9.18 -4.88
N PRO A 116 9.30 -9.24 -3.84
CA PRO A 116 9.10 -8.45 -2.63
C PRO A 116 9.12 -6.96 -2.95
N VAL A 117 8.17 -6.23 -2.40
CA VAL A 117 8.04 -4.79 -2.60
C VAL A 117 7.57 -4.17 -1.29
N PHE A 118 7.99 -2.94 -1.03
CA PHE A 118 7.48 -2.14 0.08
C PHE A 118 6.52 -1.04 -0.40
N PRO A 119 5.60 -0.54 0.45
CA PRO A 119 4.65 0.51 0.10
C PRO A 119 5.29 1.77 -0.49
N SER A 120 6.52 2.11 -0.10
CA SER A 120 7.28 3.24 -0.66
C SER A 120 7.58 3.15 -2.16
N ALA A 121 7.39 1.98 -2.77
CA ALA A 121 7.54 1.74 -4.21
C ALA A 121 6.22 1.86 -4.99
N PHE A 122 5.10 2.13 -4.30
CA PHE A 122 3.81 2.38 -4.94
C PHE A 122 3.79 3.77 -5.55
N ALA A 123 3.14 3.90 -6.71
CA ALA A 123 2.94 5.19 -7.37
C ALA A 123 1.47 5.60 -7.35
N VAL A 124 0.57 4.70 -7.76
CA VAL A 124 -0.87 4.96 -7.87
C VAL A 124 -1.67 3.80 -7.31
N LEU A 125 -2.73 4.12 -6.59
CA LEU A 125 -3.73 3.17 -6.12
C LEU A 125 -5.12 3.61 -6.57
N ALA A 126 -5.85 2.70 -7.19
CA ALA A 126 -7.18 2.94 -7.69
C ALA A 126 -8.17 1.94 -7.06
N PRO A 127 -9.24 2.44 -6.42
CA PRO A 127 -10.24 1.56 -5.86
C PRO A 127 -11.06 0.94 -7.00
N GLY A 128 -11.18 -0.38 -7.00
CA GLY A 128 -12.14 -1.12 -7.81
C GLY A 128 -13.28 -1.68 -6.96
N ASP A 129 -14.24 -2.29 -7.65
CA ASP A 129 -15.32 -3.09 -7.05
C ASP A 129 -14.77 -4.37 -6.41
N GLY A 130 -14.27 -4.25 -5.18
CA GLY A 130 -13.74 -5.36 -4.38
C GLY A 130 -12.23 -5.60 -4.51
N SER A 131 -11.58 -4.97 -5.50
CA SER A 131 -10.14 -5.03 -5.74
C SER A 131 -9.50 -3.64 -5.69
N VAL A 132 -8.17 -3.60 -5.74
CA VAL A 132 -7.35 -2.40 -5.81
C VAL A 132 -6.40 -2.57 -6.98
N GLY A 133 -6.48 -1.65 -7.94
CA GLY A 133 -5.48 -1.52 -9.00
C GLY A 133 -4.29 -0.75 -8.46
N ILE A 134 -3.09 -1.30 -8.56
CA ILE A 134 -1.88 -0.68 -8.02
C ILE A 134 -0.76 -0.65 -9.05
N ALA A 135 -0.24 0.55 -9.29
CA ALA A 135 0.97 0.76 -10.07
C ALA A 135 2.18 0.72 -9.14
N VAL A 136 3.03 -0.28 -9.33
CA VAL A 136 4.17 -0.58 -8.48
C VAL A 136 5.45 -0.46 -9.27
N ARG A 137 6.42 0.31 -8.77
CA ARG A 137 7.76 0.34 -9.36
C ARG A 137 8.60 -0.79 -8.77
N CYS A 138 8.98 -1.77 -9.58
CA CYS A 138 9.78 -2.89 -9.12
C CYS A 138 11.16 -2.40 -8.62
N PRO A 139 11.56 -2.70 -7.36
CA PRO A 139 12.86 -2.28 -6.84
C PRO A 139 14.04 -3.01 -7.50
N ALA A 140 13.80 -4.19 -8.10
CA ALA A 140 14.84 -4.98 -8.74
C ALA A 140 15.20 -4.49 -10.16
N CYS A 141 14.19 -4.25 -11.01
CA CYS A 141 14.42 -3.85 -12.41
C CYS A 141 14.07 -2.38 -12.71
N GLY A 142 13.49 -1.66 -11.74
CA GLY A 142 13.13 -0.24 -11.85
C GLY A 142 11.91 0.07 -12.72
N ARG A 143 11.30 -0.93 -13.38
CA ARG A 143 10.12 -0.79 -14.23
C ARG A 143 8.83 -0.87 -13.42
N THR A 144 7.80 -0.19 -13.91
CA THR A 144 6.46 -0.19 -13.30
C THR A 144 5.63 -1.36 -13.82
N SER A 145 5.00 -2.10 -12.91
CA SER A 145 3.96 -3.09 -13.22
C SER A 145 2.64 -2.69 -12.58
N VAL A 146 1.55 -3.03 -13.26
CA VAL A 146 0.18 -2.77 -12.76
C VAL A 146 -0.42 -4.09 -12.30
N ASN A 147 -0.78 -4.14 -11.03
CA ASN A 147 -1.31 -5.32 -10.37
C ASN A 147 -2.75 -5.04 -9.92
N LEU A 148 -3.59 -6.08 -9.95
CA LEU A 148 -4.94 -6.08 -9.41
C LEU A 148 -4.94 -7.05 -8.24
N VAL A 149 -5.20 -6.52 -7.05
CA VAL A 149 -5.12 -7.28 -5.79
C VAL A 149 -6.34 -7.00 -4.92
N SER A 150 -6.56 -7.83 -3.91
CA SER A 150 -7.58 -7.59 -2.89
C SER A 150 -7.18 -6.43 -1.97
N ARG A 151 -8.14 -5.81 -1.27
CA ARG A 151 -7.83 -4.80 -0.25
C ARG A 151 -6.94 -5.36 0.87
N PRO A 152 -7.22 -6.56 1.42
CA PRO A 152 -6.35 -7.18 2.42
C PRO A 152 -4.90 -7.37 1.95
N HIS A 153 -4.65 -7.66 0.67
CA HIS A 153 -3.30 -7.75 0.12
C HIS A 153 -2.50 -6.47 0.31
N VAL A 154 -3.14 -5.32 0.11
CA VAL A 154 -2.49 -4.02 0.26
C VAL A 154 -2.40 -3.63 1.73
N ASP A 155 -3.51 -3.78 2.46
CA ASP A 155 -3.63 -3.24 3.80
C ASP A 155 -2.84 -4.06 4.82
N LEU A 156 -2.89 -5.40 4.77
CA LEU A 156 -2.33 -6.26 5.82
C LEU A 156 -0.96 -6.82 5.45
N PRO A 157 0.10 -6.51 6.20
CA PRO A 157 1.40 -7.15 6.04
C PRO A 157 1.30 -8.67 6.14
N PHE A 158 2.01 -9.36 5.27
CA PHE A 158 2.07 -10.83 5.16
C PHE A 158 0.75 -11.51 4.75
N PHE A 159 -0.27 -10.73 4.36
CA PHE A 159 -1.39 -11.26 3.60
C PHE A 159 -1.08 -11.04 2.12
N ASN A 160 -0.73 -12.10 1.40
CA ASN A 160 -0.55 -12.04 -0.05
C ASN A 160 -1.64 -12.91 -0.69
N ASP A 161 -2.33 -12.34 -1.68
CA ASP A 161 -3.28 -13.07 -2.51
C ASP A 161 -2.59 -14.27 -3.17
N PRO A 162 -3.28 -15.41 -3.32
CA PRO A 162 -2.72 -16.58 -4.02
C PRO A 162 -2.47 -16.28 -5.50
N GLU A 163 -3.27 -15.39 -6.09
CA GLU A 163 -3.18 -14.96 -7.48
C GLU A 163 -3.23 -13.43 -7.53
N VAL A 164 -2.27 -12.83 -8.24
CA VAL A 164 -2.20 -11.39 -8.48
C VAL A 164 -2.53 -11.15 -9.95
N GLY A 165 -3.63 -10.44 -10.23
CA GLY A 165 -3.98 -10.08 -11.59
C GLY A 165 -2.98 -9.07 -12.15
N VAL A 166 -2.56 -9.22 -13.40
CA VAL A 166 -1.58 -8.31 -14.03
C VAL A 166 -2.19 -7.72 -15.29
N VAL A 167 -2.23 -6.39 -15.36
CA VAL A 167 -2.69 -5.71 -16.58
C VAL A 167 -1.51 -5.60 -17.54
N ALA A 168 -1.58 -6.32 -18.65
CA ALA A 168 -0.48 -6.46 -19.62
C ALA A 168 -0.11 -5.17 -20.39
N HIS A 169 -0.78 -4.04 -20.15
CA HIS A 169 -0.38 -2.75 -20.73
C HIS A 169 0.78 -2.14 -19.93
N VAL A 170 1.99 -2.56 -20.29
CA VAL A 170 3.23 -1.88 -19.93
C VAL A 170 3.41 -0.69 -20.87
N PHE A 171 3.10 0.52 -20.40
CA PHE A 171 3.46 1.74 -21.12
C PHE A 171 4.97 1.95 -21.03
N ALA A 172 5.63 1.86 -22.19
CA ALA A 172 7.04 2.18 -22.32
C ALA A 172 7.25 3.71 -22.25
N GLU A 173 8.28 4.10 -21.51
CA GLU A 173 9.03 5.35 -21.54
C GLU A 173 8.49 6.65 -20.89
N ASP A 174 7.20 6.87 -20.66
CA ASP A 174 6.74 8.16 -20.08
C ASP A 174 5.95 8.03 -18.77
N ALA A 175 6.65 7.74 -17.67
CA ALA A 175 6.03 7.52 -16.35
C ALA A 175 5.15 8.67 -15.81
N ILE A 176 5.34 9.92 -16.27
CA ILE A 176 4.62 11.11 -15.77
C ILE A 176 3.36 11.41 -16.60
N HIS A 177 3.43 11.36 -17.93
CA HIS A 177 2.25 11.53 -18.79
C HIS A 177 1.30 10.31 -18.80
N THR A 178 1.80 9.15 -18.38
CA THR A 178 1.03 7.91 -18.27
C THR A 178 0.10 7.90 -17.06
N LEU A 179 0.44 8.62 -15.99
CA LEU A 179 -0.31 8.64 -14.74
C LEU A 179 -1.70 9.29 -14.91
N ASP A 180 -1.79 10.41 -15.65
CA ASP A 180 -3.06 11.06 -15.99
C ASP A 180 -3.91 10.25 -16.96
N SER A 181 -3.28 9.63 -17.97
CA SER A 181 -3.97 8.74 -18.93
C SER A 181 -4.46 7.46 -18.25
N PHE A 182 -3.72 6.97 -17.25
CA PHE A 182 -4.08 5.81 -16.43
C PHE A 182 -5.19 6.13 -15.44
N CYS A 183 -5.21 7.30 -14.80
CA CYS A 183 -6.38 7.76 -14.04
C CYS A 183 -7.63 7.79 -14.94
N ALA A 184 -7.50 8.28 -16.17
CA ALA A 184 -8.60 8.26 -17.14
C ALA A 184 -9.02 6.84 -17.57
N GLU A 185 -8.08 5.90 -17.72
CA GLU A 185 -8.35 4.51 -18.08
C GLU A 185 -8.94 3.69 -16.92
N LEU A 186 -8.48 3.90 -15.69
CA LEU A 186 -8.98 3.26 -14.46
C LEU A 186 -10.44 3.61 -14.15
N TYR A 187 -10.85 4.85 -14.42
CA TYR A 187 -12.25 5.28 -14.32
C TYR A 187 -13.06 5.01 -15.61
N SER A 188 -12.50 4.27 -16.57
CA SER A 188 -13.18 3.95 -17.83
C SER A 188 -13.95 2.64 -17.77
N THR A 189 -15.04 2.57 -18.54
CA THR A 189 -15.84 1.35 -18.73
C THR A 189 -15.06 0.19 -19.37
N SER A 190 -13.92 0.47 -20.03
CA SER A 190 -13.06 -0.58 -20.60
C SER A 190 -12.27 -1.36 -19.55
N PHE A 191 -11.93 -0.70 -18.44
CA PHE A 191 -11.28 -1.33 -17.29
C PHE A 191 -12.27 -2.25 -16.55
N ASP A 192 -13.52 -1.79 -16.38
CA ASP A 192 -14.61 -2.60 -15.83
C ASP A 192 -14.92 -3.87 -16.63
N ALA A 193 -14.75 -3.83 -17.96
CA ALA A 193 -15.00 -4.99 -18.81
C ALA A 193 -13.96 -6.11 -18.61
N ARG A 194 -12.70 -5.76 -18.30
CA ARG A 194 -11.62 -6.73 -18.04
C ARG A 194 -11.70 -7.36 -16.64
N ARG A 195 -12.53 -6.79 -15.74
CA ARG A 195 -12.82 -7.30 -14.40
C ARG A 195 -13.59 -8.63 -14.42
N LEU A 196 -14.33 -8.92 -15.49
CA LEU A 196 -15.22 -10.09 -15.56
C LEU A 196 -14.49 -11.41 -15.82
N ASP A 197 -13.22 -11.39 -16.24
CA ASP A 197 -12.44 -12.61 -16.52
C ASP A 197 -11.69 -13.18 -15.29
N LEU A 198 -11.82 -12.55 -14.12
CA LEU A 198 -11.18 -12.98 -12.86
C LEU A 198 -12.21 -13.46 -11.79
N GLN A 199 -13.41 -13.89 -12.21
CA GLN A 199 -14.38 -14.56 -11.32
C GLN A 199 -14.26 -16.08 -11.35
#